data_AF-A0A957YTC5-F1
#
_entry.id   AF-A0A957YTC5-F1
#
_cell.length_a   1.000
_cell.length_b   1.000
_cell.length_c   1.000
_cell.angle_alpha   90.00
_cell.angle_beta   90.00
_cell.angle_gamma   90.00
#
_symmetry.space_group_name_H-M   'P 1'
#
loop_
_entity.id
_entity.type
_entity.pdbx_description
1 polymer ?
#
loop_
_entity_poly.entity_id
_entity_poly.type
_entity_poly.pdbx_seq_one_letter_code
_entity_poly.pdbx_strand_id
1 'polypeptide(L)' 'SLDSRLVTIKFEEVTGKCRLVYCYEVAGRIEHFYIPLTGSPVDSITALYPQAQMLEEQLHLTYGIQFRPCPNQPRQK' A
#
# COMPACT_ATOMS: atom_id res chain seq x y z
N SER A 1 3.91 18.08 8.99
CA SER A 1 3.36 16.77 9.39
C SER A 1 2.57 16.26 8.20
N LEU A 2 2.78 15.02 7.75
CA LEU A 2 1.83 14.40 6.82
C LEU A 2 0.59 14.08 7.65
N ASP A 3 -0.45 14.93 7.60
CA ASP A 3 -1.70 14.78 8.37
C ASP A 3 -2.59 13.64 7.85
N SER A 4 -1.97 12.59 7.32
CA SER A 4 -2.61 11.42 6.74
C SER A 4 -2.22 10.17 7.52
N ARG A 5 -3.19 9.31 7.84
CA ARG A 5 -2.96 8.01 8.47
C ARG A 5 -3.38 6.90 7.52
N LEU A 6 -2.48 5.96 7.21
CA LEU A 6 -2.86 4.73 6.52
C LEU A 6 -3.74 3.89 7.44
N VAL A 7 -4.93 3.53 6.97
CA VAL A 7 -5.93 2.74 7.71
C VAL A 7 -5.86 1.27 7.30
N THR A 8 -5.86 0.98 6.00
CA THR A 8 -5.81 -0.39 5.48
C THR A 8 -5.34 -0.40 4.02
N ILE A 9 -4.93 -1.57 3.54
CA ILE A 9 -4.66 -1.84 2.13
C ILE A 9 -5.49 -3.05 1.73
N LYS A 10 -6.28 -2.93 0.66
CA LYS A 10 -7.15 -4.00 0.15
C LYS A 10 -6.71 -4.44 -1.22
N PHE A 11 -6.89 -5.72 -1.52
CA PHE A 11 -6.85 -6.25 -2.87
C PHE A 11 -8.25 -6.26 -3.45
N GLU A 12 -8.41 -5.77 -4.68
CA GLU A 12 -9.65 -5.85 -5.42
C GLU A 12 -9.40 -6.42 -6.81
N GLU A 13 -10.27 -7.34 -7.23
CA GLU A 13 -10.34 -7.83 -8.60
C GLU A 13 -11.68 -7.38 -9.21
N VAL A 14 -11.59 -6.58 -10.28
CA VAL A 14 -12.78 -6.08 -11.00
C VAL A 14 -12.61 -6.42 -12.47
N THR A 15 -13.50 -7.26 -13.01
CA THR A 15 -13.52 -7.64 -14.44
C THR A 15 -12.16 -8.14 -14.96
N GLY A 16 -11.48 -9.01 -14.19
CA GLY A 16 -10.17 -9.56 -14.54
C GLY A 16 -9.00 -8.57 -14.38
N LYS A 17 -9.23 -7.40 -13.80
CA LYS A 17 -8.18 -6.44 -13.45
C LYS A 17 -7.98 -6.44 -11.94
N CYS A 18 -6.75 -6.70 -11.54
CA CYS A 18 -6.32 -6.65 -10.14
C CYS A 18 -5.84 -5.25 -9.78
N ARG A 19 -6.17 -4.77 -8.58
CA ARG A 19 -5.66 -3.51 -8.03
C ARG A 19 -5.49 -3.57 -6.52
N LEU A 20 -4.57 -2.75 -6.00
CA LEU A 20 -4.49 -2.43 -4.58
C LEU A 20 -5.26 -1.13 -4.31
N VAL A 21 -5.99 -1.11 -3.20
CA VAL A 21 -6.71 0.06 -2.71
C VAL A 21 -6.13 0.45 -1.36
N TYR A 22 -5.48 1.59 -1.33
CA TYR A 22 -4.92 2.17 -0.12
C TYR A 22 -5.95 3.13 0.48
N CYS A 23 -6.39 2.86 1.70
CA CYS A 23 -7.34 3.70 2.43
C CYS A 23 -6.56 4.58 3.42
N TYR A 24 -6.67 5.90 3.25
CA TYR A 24 -6.05 6.88 4.12
C TYR A 24 -7.11 7.69 4.85
N GLU A 25 -6.87 8.02 6.11
CA GLU A 25 -7.62 9.04 6.83
C GLU A 25 -6.89 10.38 6.72
N VAL A 26 -7.55 11.40 6.18
CA VAL A 26 -7.03 12.77 6.07
C VAL A 26 -8.10 13.73 6.59
N ALA A 27 -7.77 14.54 7.59
CA ALA A 27 -8.69 15.48 8.23
C ALA A 27 -10.07 14.86 8.62
N GLY A 28 -10.06 13.61 9.11
CA GLY A 28 -11.26 12.87 9.52
C GLY A 28 -12.10 12.28 8.39
N ARG A 29 -11.60 12.28 7.14
CA ARG A 29 -12.25 11.66 5.99
C ARG A 29 -11.42 10.49 5.46
N ILE A 30 -12.08 9.46 4.95
CA ILE A 30 -11.41 8.33 4.29
C ILE A 30 -11.28 8.63 2.80
N GLU A 31 -10.04 8.70 2.35
CA GLU A 31 -9.65 8.82 0.95
C GLU A 31 -9.12 7.49 0.43
N HIS A 32 -9.36 7.21 -0.85
CA HIS A 32 -8.93 5.97 -1.51
C HIS A 32 -7.94 6.25 -2.64
N PHE A 33 -6.83 5.53 -2.64
CA PHE A 33 -5.86 5.56 -3.72
C PHE A 33 -5.75 4.18 -4.37
N TYR A 34 -5.86 4.13 -5.70
CA TYR A 34 -5.95 2.89 -6.46
C TYR A 34 -4.68 2.68 -7.27
N ILE A 35 -4.01 1.54 -7.06
CA ILE A 35 -2.82 1.14 -7.84
C ILE A 35 -3.15 -0.13 -8.62
N PRO A 36 -3.18 -0.08 -9.97
CA PRO A 36 -3.29 -1.28 -10.79
C PRO A 36 -2.16 -2.25 -10.49
N LEU A 37 -2.49 -3.53 -10.27
CA LEU A 37 -1.50 -4.60 -10.14
C LEU A 37 -1.15 -5.11 -11.54
N THR A 38 -0.24 -4.40 -12.22
CA THR A 38 0.26 -4.79 -13.55
C THR A 38 1.52 -5.66 -13.50
N GLY A 39 2.05 -5.93 -12.30
CA GLY A 39 3.23 -6.77 -12.07
C GLY A 39 3.58 -6.86 -10.59
N SER A 40 4.29 -7.92 -10.21
CA SER A 40 4.84 -8.17 -8.86
C SER A 40 6.36 -8.31 -8.98
N PRO A 41 7.17 -7.76 -8.06
CA PRO A 41 6.80 -7.11 -6.80
C PRO A 41 6.37 -5.62 -6.93
N VAL A 42 5.50 -5.18 -6.02
CA VAL A 42 5.01 -3.79 -5.88
C VAL A 42 5.93 -3.00 -4.95
N ASP A 43 6.05 -1.68 -5.12
CA ASP A 43 6.82 -0.85 -4.21
C ASP A 43 6.09 -0.72 -2.85
N SER A 44 6.81 -1.04 -1.77
CA SER A 44 6.37 -0.93 -0.39
C SER A 44 6.30 0.54 0.04
N ILE A 45 5.28 0.87 0.82
CA ILE A 45 5.11 2.21 1.40
C ILE A 45 5.49 2.27 2.88
N THR A 46 6.07 1.20 3.42
CA THR A 46 6.57 1.12 4.83
C THR A 46 7.51 2.26 5.20
N ALA A 47 8.27 2.72 4.21
CA ALA A 47 9.06 3.94 4.19
C ALA A 47 8.36 5.19 4.75
N LEU A 48 7.09 5.36 4.38
CA LEU A 48 6.26 6.52 4.70
C LEU A 48 5.26 6.20 5.81
N TYR A 49 4.77 4.95 5.81
CA TYR A 49 3.77 4.46 6.74
C TYR A 49 4.26 3.13 7.33
N PRO A 50 4.99 3.14 8.46
CA PRO A 50 5.51 1.92 9.06
C PRO A 50 4.43 0.86 9.32
N GLN A 51 3.20 1.27 9.62
CA GLN A 51 2.07 0.35 9.78
C GLN A 51 1.69 -0.43 8.51
N ALA A 52 2.16 -0.01 7.33
CA ALA A 52 1.96 -0.73 6.09
C ALA A 52 2.61 -2.12 6.12
N GLN A 53 3.64 -2.34 6.95
CA GLN A 53 4.38 -3.60 6.96
C GLN A 53 3.46 -4.79 7.24
N MET A 54 2.65 -4.71 8.30
CA MET A 54 1.71 -5.78 8.67
C MET A 54 0.62 -5.96 7.60
N LEU A 55 0.18 -4.87 6.97
CA LEU A 55 -0.86 -4.90 5.93
C LEU A 55 -0.34 -5.53 4.63
N GLU A 56 0.87 -5.17 4.22
CA GLU A 56 1.57 -5.73 3.07
C GLU A 56 1.89 -7.21 3.29
N GLU A 57 2.32 -7.60 4.50
CA GLU A 57 2.53 -9.00 4.87
C GLU A 57 1.23 -9.81 4.82
N GLN A 58 0.12 -9.25 5.30
CA GLN A 58 -1.18 -9.91 5.19
C GLN A 58 -1.59 -10.12 3.72
N LEU A 59 -1.36 -9.13 2.85
CA LEU A 59 -1.62 -9.25 1.41
C LEU A 59 -0.72 -10.29 0.74
N HIS A 60 0.54 -10.39 1.17
CA HIS A 60 1.46 -11.42 0.73
C HIS A 60 0.96 -12.82 1.11
N LEU A 61 0.60 -13.03 2.38
CA LEU A 61 0.12 -14.31 2.88
C LEU A 61 -1.22 -14.72 2.24
N THR A 62 -2.11 -13.76 1.98
CA THR A 62 -3.47 -14.05 1.50
C THR A 62 -3.53 -14.20 -0.02
N TYR A 63 -2.81 -13.36 -0.76
CA TYR A 63 -2.94 -13.23 -2.23
C TYR A 63 -1.62 -13.45 -2.98
N GLY A 64 -0.51 -13.72 -2.28
CA GLY A 64 0.81 -13.90 -2.89
C GLY A 64 1.46 -12.62 -3.42
N ILE A 65 0.90 -11.44 -3.10
CA ILE A 65 1.42 -10.15 -3.58
C ILE A 65 2.78 -9.89 -2.93
N GLN A 66 3.83 -9.69 -3.72
CA GLN A 66 5.16 -9.39 -3.19
C GLN A 66 5.38 -7.89 -3.15
N PHE A 67 5.99 -7.41 -2.08
CA PHE A 67 6.38 -6.01 -1.92
C PHE A 67 7.91 -5.91 -1.88
N ARG A 68 8.46 -4.87 -2.51
CA ARG A 68 9.90 -4.54 -2.47
C ARG A 68 10.11 -3.15 -1.87
N PRO A 69 11.25 -2.88 -1.22
CA PRO A 69 11.56 -1.53 -0.74
C PRO A 69 11.52 -0.51 -1.88
N CYS A 70 10.91 0.66 -1.64
CA CYS A 70 10.84 1.71 -2.65
C CYS A 70 12.25 2.26 -2.95
N PRO A 71 12.72 2.21 -4.22
CA PRO A 71 14.12 2.52 -4.56
C PRO A 71 14.53 3.98 -4.35
N ASN A 72 13.57 4.90 -4.17
CA ASN A 72 13.83 6.35 -4.08
C ASN A 72 13.77 6.92 -2.65
N GLN A 73 13.92 6.11 -1.60
CA GLN A 73 14.03 6.71 -0.27
C GLN A 73 15.34 7.51 -0.13
N PRO A 74 15.29 8.80 0.26
CA PRO A 74 16.48 9.47 0.75
C PRO A 74 16.94 8.71 1.99
N ARG A 75 18.20 8.27 2.00
CA ARG A 75 18.84 7.70 3.20
C ARG A 75 18.65 8.70 4.34
N GLN A 76 17.79 8.39 5.31
CA GLN A 76 17.80 9.11 6.58
C GLN A 76 19.17 8.83 7.21
N LYS A 77 20.01 9.86 7.25
CA LYS A 77 21.27 9.88 8.00
C LYS A 77 20.97 10.19 9.46
#